data_AF-A0A942QGG2-F1
#
_entry.id   AF-A0A942QGG2-F1
#
_cell.length_a   1.000
_cell.length_b   1.000
_cell.length_c   1.000
_cell.angle_alpha   90.00
_cell.angle_beta   90.00
_cell.angle_gamma   90.00
#
_symmetry.space_group_name_H-M   'P 1'
#
loop_
_entity.id
_entity.type
_entity.pdbx_description
1 polymer ?
#
loop_
_entity_poly.entity_id
_entity_poly.type
_entity_poly.pdbx_seq_one_letter_code
_entity_poly.pdbx_strand_id
1 'polypeptide(L)'
;MRQSKNILTDKEMELVRLLMQDCQSTGDIQSKLKRLFAGTIEQMLEAEMEEHLGYEKHSIKGNNSGNSRNGYNRKTIISDY
;
A
#
# COMPACT_ATOMS: atom_id res chain seq x y z
N MET A 1 -22.85 32.00 10.33
CA MET A 1 -21.62 31.43 9.73
C MET A 1 -21.60 29.95 10.01
N ARG A 2 -21.71 29.08 8.99
CA ARG A 2 -21.58 27.63 9.18
C ARG A 2 -20.09 27.34 9.36
N GLN A 3 -19.66 27.02 10.58
CA GLN A 3 -18.35 26.43 10.80
C GLN A 3 -18.33 25.10 10.04
N SER A 4 -17.49 25.00 9.01
CA SER A 4 -17.18 23.73 8.38
C SER A 4 -16.51 22.87 9.44
N LYS A 5 -17.22 21.87 9.96
CA LYS A 5 -16.62 20.83 10.80
C LYS A 5 -15.69 20.05 9.89
N ASN A 6 -14.40 20.39 9.88
CA ASN A 6 -13.43 19.50 9.25
C ASN A 6 -13.26 18.29 10.18
N ILE A 7 -13.76 17.15 9.74
CA ILE A 7 -13.80 15.88 10.49
C ILE A 7 -12.44 15.17 10.43
N LEU A 8 -11.58 15.59 9.51
CA LEU A 8 -10.29 14.95 9.22
C LEU A 8 -9.19 15.54 10.10
N THR A 9 -8.34 14.65 10.62
CA THR A 9 -7.08 14.98 11.26
C THR A 9 -6.09 15.60 10.26
N ASP A 10 -5.05 16.27 10.75
CA ASP A 10 -4.05 16.92 9.89
C ASP A 10 -3.38 15.93 8.92
N LYS A 11 -3.10 14.71 9.38
CA LYS A 11 -2.52 13.64 8.56
C LYS A 11 -3.49 13.14 7.49
N GLU A 12 -4.77 13.01 7.84
CA GLU A 12 -5.80 12.63 6.87
C GLU A 12 -6.00 13.72 5.81
N MET A 13 -5.91 15.00 6.19
CA MET A 13 -5.95 16.12 5.24
C MET A 13 -4.73 16.14 4.31
N GLU A 14 -3.54 15.80 4.82
CA GLU A 14 -2.34 15.65 4.01
C GLU A 14 -2.50 14.51 2.99
N LEU A 15 -3.00 13.36 3.43
CA LEU A 15 -3.27 12.23 2.55
C LEU A 15 -4.31 12.56 1.47
N VAL A 16 -5.37 13.30 1.83
CA VAL A 16 -6.36 13.77 0.86
C VAL A 16 -5.71 14.67 -0.20
N ARG A 17 -4.81 15.59 0.19
CA ARG A 17 -4.08 16.43 -0.77
C ARG A 17 -3.21 15.60 -1.71
N LEU A 18 -2.47 14.61 -1.18
CA LEU A 18 -1.66 13.69 -1.99
C LEU A 18 -2.51 12.84 -2.95
N LEU A 19 -3.70 12.43 -2.50
CA LEU A 19 -4.64 11.69 -3.34
C LEU A 19 -5.14 12.57 -4.49
N MET A 20 -5.55 13.80 -4.20
CA MET A 20 -6.06 14.76 -5.18
C MET A 20 -5.01 15.21 -6.20
N GLN A 21 -3.73 15.19 -5.84
CA GLN A 21 -2.65 15.53 -6.76
C GLN A 21 -2.71 14.65 -8.01
N ASP A 22 -2.61 15.29 -9.19
CA ASP A 22 -2.65 14.66 -10.52
C ASP A 22 -3.97 13.92 -10.86
N CYS A 23 -5.05 14.13 -10.11
CA CYS A 23 -6.39 13.63 -10.45
C CYS A 23 -7.24 14.76 -11.08
N GLN A 24 -7.88 14.47 -12.21
CA GLN A 24 -8.75 15.45 -12.90
C GLN A 24 -10.24 15.10 -12.77
N SER A 25 -10.55 13.84 -12.49
CA SER A 25 -11.91 13.31 -12.39
C SER A 25 -12.11 12.45 -11.14
N THR A 26 -13.37 12.18 -10.82
CA THR A 26 -13.74 11.21 -9.77
C THR A 26 -13.27 9.79 -10.10
N GLY A 27 -13.21 9.43 -11.39
CA GLY A 27 -12.69 8.14 -11.85
C GLY A 27 -11.19 7.96 -11.60
N ASP A 28 -10.42 9.04 -11.72
CA ASP A 28 -8.98 9.03 -11.42
C ASP A 28 -8.74 8.78 -9.93
N ILE A 29 -9.56 9.43 -9.07
CA ILE A 29 -9.51 9.24 -7.62
C ILE A 29 -9.81 7.79 -7.26
N GLN A 30 -10.88 7.20 -7.82
CA GLN A 30 -11.21 5.79 -7.58
C GLN A 30 -10.11 4.84 -8.04
N SER A 31 -9.56 5.07 -9.24
CA SER A 31 -8.47 4.27 -9.78
C SER A 31 -7.19 4.36 -8.93
N LYS A 32 -6.90 5.55 -8.40
CA LYS A 32 -5.75 5.79 -7.52
C LYS A 32 -5.96 5.12 -6.15
N LEU A 33 -7.15 5.21 -5.57
CA LEU A 33 -7.50 4.49 -4.34
C LEU A 33 -7.33 2.98 -4.49
N LYS A 34 -7.81 2.40 -5.60
CA LYS A 34 -7.61 0.98 -5.91
C LYS A 34 -6.14 0.58 -5.96
N ARG A 35 -5.31 1.41 -6.61
CA ARG A 35 -3.85 1.18 -6.69
C ARG A 35 -3.17 1.31 -5.33
N LEU A 36 -3.55 2.30 -4.53
CA LEU A 36 -3.03 2.47 -3.17
C LEU A 36 -3.41 1.28 -2.29
N PHE A 37 -4.66 0.82 -2.37
CA PHE A 37 -5.12 -0.36 -1.62
C PHE A 37 -4.34 -1.62 -2.02
N ALA A 38 -4.12 -1.84 -3.32
CA ALA A 38 -3.28 -2.93 -3.81
C ALA A 38 -1.85 -2.83 -3.26
N GLY A 39 -1.26 -1.63 -3.27
CA GLY A 39 0.07 -1.38 -2.71
C GLY A 39 0.14 -1.64 -1.20
N THR A 40 -0.88 -1.25 -0.44
CA THR A 40 -0.96 -1.53 1.00
C THR A 40 -0.95 -3.03 1.27
N ILE A 41 -1.74 -3.81 0.51
CA ILE A 41 -1.75 -5.28 0.65
C ILE A 41 -0.37 -5.85 0.31
N GLU A 42 0.27 -5.39 -0.76
CA GLU A 42 1.61 -5.85 -1.14
C GLU A 42 2.65 -5.57 -0.04
N GLN A 43 2.61 -4.38 0.58
CA GLN A 43 3.49 -4.06 1.70
C GLN A 43 3.23 -4.93 2.94
N MET A 44 1.96 -5.24 3.24
CA MET A 44 1.62 -6.18 4.31
C MET A 44 2.19 -7.58 4.05
N LEU A 45 2.04 -8.08 2.81
CA LEU A 45 2.56 -9.40 2.43
C LEU A 45 4.10 -9.45 2.46
N GLU A 46 4.77 -8.36 2.12
CA GLU A 46 6.23 -8.26 2.23
C GLU A 46 6.69 -8.31 3.68
N ALA A 47 6.01 -7.59 4.58
CA ALA A 47 6.29 -7.64 6.01
C ALA A 47 6.07 -9.06 6.58
N GLU A 48 4.98 -9.73 6.20
CA GLU A 48 4.73 -11.13 6.55
C GLU A 48 5.84 -12.06 6.03
N MET A 49 6.34 -11.83 4.82
CA MET A 49 7.45 -12.59 4.25
C MET A 49 8.77 -12.36 5.00
N GLU A 50 9.04 -11.13 5.44
CA GLU A 50 10.19 -10.81 6.29
C GLU A 50 10.14 -11.52 7.63
N GLU A 51 8.98 -11.53 8.28
CA GLU A 51 8.75 -12.24 9.53
C GLU A 51 8.89 -13.77 9.33
N HIS A 52 8.23 -14.32 8.31
CA HIS A 52 8.23 -15.75 8.03
C HIS A 52 9.64 -16.30 7.73
N LEU A 53 10.42 -15.56 6.93
CA LEU A 53 11.78 -15.96 6.57
C LEU A 53 12.82 -15.55 7.63
N GLY A 54 12.50 -14.59 8.49
CA GLY A 54 13.42 -14.03 9.49
C GLY A 54 14.50 -13.10 8.91
N TYR A 55 14.34 -12.64 7.66
CA TYR A 55 15.27 -11.72 7.02
C TYR A 55 14.60 -10.81 5.98
N GLU A 56 15.13 -9.59 5.85
CA GLU A 56 14.69 -8.60 4.86
C GLU A 56 15.11 -8.96 3.43
N LYS A 57 14.41 -8.42 2.44
CA LYS A 57 14.76 -8.62 1.04
C LYS A 57 16.21 -8.15 0.80
N HIS A 58 16.99 -8.95 0.08
CA HIS A 58 18.43 -8.74 -0.18
C HIS A 58 19.35 -8.78 1.06
N SER A 59 18.86 -9.20 2.22
CA SER A 59 19.72 -9.40 3.39
C SER A 59 20.70 -10.56 3.20
N ILE A 60 21.95 -10.36 3.61
CA ILE A 60 23.00 -11.41 3.63
C ILE A 60 22.58 -12.59 4.52
N LYS A 61 21.71 -12.36 5.52
CA LYS A 61 21.14 -13.41 6.38
C LYS A 61 20.39 -14.49 5.61
N GLY A 62 19.90 -14.19 4.40
CA GLY A 62 19.22 -15.14 3.53
C GLY A 62 20.17 -16.10 2.79
N ASN A 63 21.48 -15.82 2.75
CA ASN A 63 22.43 -16.66 2.03
C ASN A 63 22.63 -17.99 2.77
N ASN A 64 22.46 -19.10 2.05
CA ASN A 64 22.57 -20.46 2.60
C ASN A 64 21.55 -20.75 3.74
N SER A 65 20.44 -20.02 3.82
CA SER A 65 19.38 -20.24 4.82
C SER A 65 18.51 -21.48 4.55
N GLY A 66 18.65 -22.10 3.38
CA GLY A 66 17.81 -23.22 2.92
C GLY A 66 16.45 -22.80 2.34
N ASN A 67 15.96 -21.60 2.64
CA ASN A 67 14.74 -21.04 2.07
C ASN A 67 14.97 -19.61 1.57
N SER A 68 15.14 -19.49 0.25
CA SER A 68 15.42 -18.24 -0.44
C SER A 68 14.15 -17.66 -1.07
N ARG A 69 13.99 -16.33 -0.99
CA ARG A 69 12.95 -15.63 -1.75
C ARG A 69 13.07 -15.94 -3.25
N ASN A 70 11.94 -16.23 -3.89
CA ASN A 70 11.88 -16.69 -5.28
C ASN A 70 10.99 -15.80 -6.17
N GLY A 71 11.14 -14.48 -6.03
CA GLY A 71 10.39 -13.50 -6.82
C GLY A 71 8.91 -13.37 -6.41
N TYR A 72 8.08 -12.94 -7.36
CA TYR A 72 6.69 -12.57 -7.16
C TYR A 72 5.76 -13.31 -8.11
N ASN A 73 4.51 -13.50 -7.69
CA ASN A 73 3.44 -14.00 -8.55
C ASN A 73 2.30 -12.99 -8.63
N ARG A 74 1.66 -12.89 -9.79
CA ARG A 74 0.54 -11.98 -10.02
C ARG A 74 -0.76 -12.64 -9.57
N LYS A 75 -1.52 -11.94 -8.73
CA LYS A 75 -2.89 -12.32 -8.34
C LYS A 75 -3.85 -11.17 -8.62
N THR A 76 -4.96 -11.46 -9.30
CA THR A 76 -6.08 -10.53 -9.42
C THR A 76 -7.00 -10.72 -8.22
N ILE A 77 -7.29 -9.64 -7.49
CA ILE A 77 -8.16 -9.64 -6.31
C ILE A 77 -9.43 -8.86 -6.67
N ILE A 78 -10.58 -9.40 -6.27
CA ILE A 78 -11.86 -8.70 -6.35
C ILE A 78 -12.10 -8.12 -4.95
N SER A 79 -12.18 -6.80 -4.87
CA SER A 79 -12.43 -6.04 -3.66
C SER A 79 -13.48 -4.98 -3.95
N ASP A 80 -14.04 -4.43 -2.88
CA ASP A 80 -14.97 -3.28 -2.96
C ASP A 80 -14.29 -1.99 -3.45
N TYR A 81 -12.94 -1.99 -3.46
CA TYR A 81 -12.08 -0.93 -4.00
C TYR A 81 -11.38 -1.37 -5.28
#